data_AF-A0A357V8H5-F1
#
_entry.id   AF-A0A357V8H5-F1
#
_cell.length_a   1.000
_cell.length_b   1.000
_cell.length_c   1.000
_cell.angle_alpha   90.00
_cell.angle_beta   90.00
_cell.angle_gamma   90.00
#
_symmetry.space_group_name_H-M   'P 1'
#
loop_
_entity.id
_entity.type
_entity.pdbx_description
1 polymer ?
#
loop_
_entity_poly.entity_id
_entity_poly.type
_entity_poly.pdbx_seq_one_letter_code
_entity_poly.pdbx_strand_id
1 'polypeptide(L)' 'VITMDAGNFNSWVHRYFPFKPTHILLGAVSGAMGLGVPSAVAAALRHPDRQVVTVCGDGGTLMTGNELA' A
#
# COMPACT_ATOMS: atom_id res chain seq x y z
N VAL A 1 -0.73 0.78 -9.31
CA VAL A 1 -1.19 1.50 -8.10
C VAL A 1 -0.28 1.09 -6.97
N ILE A 2 0.19 2.05 -6.18
CA ILE A 2 1.02 1.77 -5.00
C ILE A 2 0.15 2.01 -3.78
N THR A 3 0.07 1.04 -2.88
CA THR A 3 -0.54 1.21 -1.57
C THR A 3 0.55 1.08 -0.51
N MET A 4 0.34 1.75 0.62
CA MET A 4 1.35 1.83 1.65
C MET A 4 0.71 1.79 3.02
N ASP A 5 1.25 0.94 3.88
CA ASP A 5 0.86 0.83 5.26
C ASP A 5 1.53 1.91 6.13
N ALA A 6 1.14 2.04 7.39
CA ALA A 6 1.79 2.98 8.30
C ALA A 6 3.07 2.39 8.91
N GLY A 7 4.17 3.14 8.85
CA GLY A 7 5.41 2.77 9.52
C GLY A 7 6.61 3.62 9.10
N ASN A 8 7.73 3.43 9.78
CA ASN A 8 8.96 4.17 9.51
C ASN A 8 9.52 3.93 8.09
N PHE A 9 9.20 2.79 7.48
CA PHE A 9 9.58 2.45 6.11
C PHE A 9 8.95 3.39 5.06
N ASN A 10 7.89 4.14 5.39
CA ASN A 10 7.26 5.08 4.45
C ASN A 10 8.24 6.12 3.91
N SER A 11 9.15 6.60 4.77
CA SER A 11 10.20 7.54 4.38
C SER A 11 11.12 6.97 3.29
N TRP A 12 11.38 5.67 3.32
CA TRP A 12 12.20 4.97 2.32
C TRP A 12 11.47 4.87 0.99
N VAL A 13 10.20 4.50 1.01
CA VAL A 13 9.37 4.42 -0.20
C VAL A 13 9.30 5.79 -0.87
N HIS A 14 8.99 6.85 -0.13
CA HIS A 14 8.95 8.21 -0.66
C HIS A 14 10.30 8.72 -1.20
N ARG A 15 11.41 8.27 -0.62
CA ARG A 15 12.75 8.70 -1.02
C ARG A 15 13.29 7.96 -2.23
N TYR A 16 13.06 6.65 -2.30
CA TYR A 16 13.76 5.77 -3.25
C TYR A 16 12.87 5.20 -4.35
N PHE A 17 11.55 5.13 -4.16
CA PHE A 17 10.66 4.66 -5.21
C PHE A 17 10.50 5.74 -6.29
N PRO A 18 10.79 5.46 -7.57
CA PRO A 18 10.70 6.45 -8.64
C PRO A 18 9.25 6.67 -9.07
N PHE A 19 8.52 7.45 -8.27
CA PHE A 19 7.14 7.83 -8.58
C PHE A 19 7.07 8.54 -9.94
N LYS A 20 6.00 8.25 -10.68
CA LYS A 20 5.71 8.83 -11.99
C LYS A 20 4.35 9.51 -11.89
N PRO A 21 4.06 10.57 -12.68
CA PRO A 21 2.77 11.26 -12.64
C PRO A 21 1.55 10.34 -12.86
N THR A 22 1.74 9.21 -13.54
CA THR A 22 0.69 8.22 -13.81
C THR A 22 0.40 7.28 -12.64
N HIS A 23 1.24 7.27 -11.59
CA HIS A 23 1.05 6.44 -10.42
C HIS A 23 0.00 7.03 -9.47
N ILE A 24 -0.81 6.16 -8.90
CA ILE A 24 -1.69 6.47 -7.77
C ILE A 24 -1.02 5.92 -6.52
N LEU A 25 -0.94 6.73 -5.47
CA LEU A 25 -0.46 6.34 -4.14
C LEU A 25 -1.62 6.39 -3.13
N LEU A 26 -1.91 5.25 -2.50
CA LEU A 26 -2.91 5.12 -1.44
C LEU A 26 -2.22 4.85 -0.10
N GLY A 27 -2.67 5.51 0.98
CA GLY A 27 -2.24 5.21 2.36
C GLY A 27 -1.32 6.22 3.04
N ALA A 28 -0.69 7.15 2.30
CA ALA A 28 0.22 8.15 2.87
C ALA A 28 -0.43 9.13 3.88
N VAL A 29 -1.76 9.34 3.79
CA VAL A 29 -2.47 10.35 4.60
C VAL A 29 -3.16 9.75 5.84
N SER A 30 -3.58 8.49 5.79
CA SER A 30 -4.36 7.89 6.89
C SER A 30 -3.52 7.55 8.12
N GLY A 31 -2.23 7.23 7.96
CA GLY A 31 -1.34 6.85 9.05
C GLY A 31 -1.77 5.61 9.85
N ALA A 32 -2.76 4.85 9.37
CA ALA A 32 -3.29 3.67 10.06
C ALA A 32 -2.46 2.43 9.69
N MET A 33 -2.00 1.70 10.71
CA MET A 33 -1.41 0.38 10.52
C MET A 33 -2.48 -0.64 10.10
N GLY A 34 -2.13 -1.55 9.20
CA GLY A 34 -3.07 -2.51 8.61
C GLY A 34 -3.83 -1.97 7.38
N LEU A 35 -3.51 -0.77 6.90
CA LEU A 35 -4.19 -0.24 5.72
C LEU A 35 -3.67 -0.85 4.41
N GLY A 36 -2.42 -1.30 4.39
CA GLY A 36 -1.71 -1.67 3.16
C GLY A 36 -2.39 -2.78 2.36
N VAL A 37 -2.60 -3.95 2.98
CA VAL A 37 -3.19 -5.14 2.34
C VAL A 37 -4.61 -4.89 1.83
N PRO A 38 -5.59 -4.45 2.64
CA PRO A 38 -6.95 -4.22 2.16
C PRO A 38 -7.01 -3.12 1.09
N SER A 39 -6.15 -2.09 1.18
CA SER A 39 -6.07 -1.06 0.13
C SER A 39 -5.58 -1.62 -1.20
N ALA A 40 -4.60 -2.54 -1.19
CA ALA A 40 -4.13 -3.18 -2.41
C ALA A 40 -5.19 -4.09 -3.03
N VAL A 41 -5.89 -4.89 -2.22
CA VAL A 41 -7.00 -5.73 -2.69
C VAL A 41 -8.07 -4.86 -3.34
N ALA A 42 -8.52 -3.80 -2.66
CA ALA A 42 -9.51 -2.87 -3.20
C ALA A 42 -9.02 -2.16 -4.49
N ALA A 43 -7.75 -1.75 -4.55
CA ALA A 43 -7.18 -1.12 -5.73
C ALA A 43 -7.10 -2.10 -6.92
N ALA A 44 -6.78 -3.38 -6.68
CA ALA A 44 -6.73 -4.40 -7.71
C ALA A 44 -8.13 -4.69 -8.28
N LEU A 45 -9.14 -4.78 -7.41
CA LEU A 45 -10.55 -4.90 -7.83
C LEU A 45 -11.02 -3.68 -8.63
N ARG A 46 -10.63 -2.47 -8.24
CA ARG A 46 -11.05 -1.23 -8.91
C ARG A 46 -10.34 -0.97 -10.24
N HIS A 47 -9.12 -1.48 -10.39
CA HIS A 47 -8.24 -1.26 -11.53
C HIS A 47 -7.63 -2.58 -12.03
N PRO A 48 -8.45 -3.48 -12.61
CA PRO A 48 -8.02 -4.84 -12.99
C PRO A 48 -6.87 -4.85 -14.02
N ASP A 49 -6.78 -3.83 -14.88
CA ASP A 49 -5.74 -3.73 -15.92
C ASP A 49 -4.42 -3.14 -15.42
N ARG A 50 -4.29 -2.85 -14.12
CA ARG A 50 -3.11 -2.19 -13.54
C ARG A 50 -2.44 -3.10 -12.53
N GLN A 51 -1.11 -3.16 -12.59
CA GLN A 51 -0.33 -3.76 -11.51
C GLN A 51 -0.54 -2.98 -10.21
N VAL A 52 -0.86 -3.69 -9.13
CA VAL A 52 -1.01 -3.14 -7.79
C VAL A 52 0.06 -3.73 -6.88
N VAL A 53 0.74 -2.88 -6.12
CA VAL A 53 1.80 -3.26 -5.19
C VAL A 53 1.53 -2.57 -3.85
N THR A 54 1.57 -3.33 -2.76
CA THR A 54 1.52 -2.79 -1.40
C THR A 54 2.88 -2.89 -0.73
N VAL A 55 3.27 -1.85 0.01
CA VAL A 55 4.39 -1.92 0.96
C VAL A 55 3.80 -1.99 2.36
N CYS A 56 3.96 -3.13 3.01
CA CYS A 56 3.45 -3.39 4.35
C CYS A 56 4.60 -3.67 5.33
N GLY A 57 4.44 -3.18 6.56
CA GLY A 57 5.25 -3.65 7.68
C GLY A 57 4.76 -5.01 8.16
N ASP A 58 5.58 -5.68 8.96
CA ASP A 58 5.21 -6.92 9.66
C ASP A 58 3.97 -6.72 10.55
N GLY A 59 3.97 -5.67 11.39
CA GLY A 59 2.88 -5.39 12.31
C GLY A 59 1.54 -5.13 11.61
N GLY A 60 1.52 -4.34 10.54
CA GLY A 60 0.28 -4.10 9.81
C GLY A 60 -0.17 -5.28 8.94
N THR A 61 0.78 -6.10 8.48
CA THR A 61 0.45 -7.42 7.88
C THR A 61 -0.17 -8.36 8.92
N LEU A 62 0.27 -8.34 10.17
CA LEU A 62 -0.38 -9.12 11.24
C LEU A 62 -1.78 -8.62 11.56
N MET A 63 -2.04 -7.31 11.41
CA MET A 63 -3.37 -6.74 11.67
C MET A 63 -4.41 -7.13 10.61
N THR A 64 -4.02 -7.18 9.33
CA THR A 64 -4.98 -7.25 8.21
C THR A 64 -4.54 -8.15 7.05
N GLY A 65 -3.46 -8.93 7.22
CA GLY A 65 -2.94 -9.82 6.17
C GLY A 65 -3.91 -10.94 5.78
N ASN A 66 -4.87 -11.28 6.65
CA ASN A 66 -5.93 -12.24 6.35
C ASN A 66 -6.83 -11.81 5.19
N GLU A 67 -6.85 -10.52 4.82
CA GLU A 67 -7.57 -10.01 3.64
C GLU A 67 -6.99 -10.51 2.30
N LEU A 68 -5.88 -11.26 2.32
CA LEU A 68 -5.35 -11.97 1.16
C LEU A 68 -6.11 -13.27 0.84
N ALA A 69 -6.84 -13.83 1.80
CA ALA A 69 -7.48 -15.15 1.72
C ALA A 69 -8.88 -15.12 1.11
#